data_AF-A0A0X8GR21-F1
#
_entry.id   AF-A0A0X8GR21-F1
#
_cell.length_a   1.000
_cell.length_b   1.000
_cell.length_c   1.000
_cell.angle_alpha   90.00
_cell.angle_beta   90.00
_cell.angle_gamma   90.00
#
_symmetry.space_group_name_H-M   'P 1'
#
loop_
_entity.id
_entity.type
_entity.pdbx_description
1 polymer ?
#
loop_
_entity_poly.entity_id
_entity_poly.type
_entity_poly.pdbx_seq_one_letter_code
_entity_poly.pdbx_strand_id
1 'polypeptide(L)'
;MHIEGFPDAVRVIKLTGEKSKRLSHLSLHKMDLLFAESYFNAVTYSYEDSGLIQESLWRSAIIFYIKCFGNSKSRGPLSAERIYRNNPPALKTHKEFKHLRDKHFIHDENSFSQSHTGAIIASKDKPYKIEKIISTSTEAVTLNNGFYNNLRLLINHTMNWVNIEYENICNDLTIELEKESYESLLKYPEIQIRAPSIDTISQTRADNHS
;
A
#
# COMPACT_ATOMS: atom_id res chain seq x y z
N MET A 1 -31.11 11.76 -11.15
CA MET A 1 -29.94 10.95 -10.71
C MET A 1 -30.35 10.32 -9.39
N HIS A 2 -30.25 9.00 -9.23
CA HIS A 2 -30.49 8.34 -7.94
C HIS A 2 -29.14 8.03 -7.32
N ILE A 3 -28.91 8.48 -6.09
CA ILE A 3 -27.68 8.22 -5.34
C ILE A 3 -28.06 7.30 -4.18
N GLU A 4 -27.51 6.09 -4.19
CA GLU A 4 -27.77 5.11 -3.15
C GLU A 4 -27.35 5.66 -1.77
N GLY A 5 -28.23 5.55 -0.79
CA GLY A 5 -28.04 6.12 0.55
C GLY A 5 -28.41 7.61 0.70
N PHE A 6 -28.75 8.30 -0.40
CA PHE A 6 -29.12 9.72 -0.37
C PHE A 6 -30.39 9.97 -1.22
N PRO A 7 -31.59 9.65 -0.68
CA PRO A 7 -32.85 9.68 -1.45
C PRO A 7 -33.21 11.08 -1.96
N ASP A 8 -32.84 12.13 -1.22
CA ASP A 8 -33.16 13.52 -1.56
C ASP A 8 -32.06 14.23 -2.36
N ALA A 9 -30.98 13.52 -2.73
CA ALA A 9 -29.88 14.14 -3.44
C ALA A 9 -30.25 14.45 -4.90
N VAL A 10 -30.04 15.71 -5.30
CA VAL A 10 -30.41 16.19 -6.63
C VAL A 10 -29.29 16.03 -7.67
N ARG A 11 -28.02 16.09 -7.26
CA ARG A 11 -26.84 16.11 -8.14
C ARG A 11 -25.54 15.83 -7.37
N VAL A 12 -24.52 15.29 -8.07
CA VAL A 12 -23.12 15.24 -7.60
C VAL A 12 -22.28 16.23 -8.38
N ILE A 13 -21.65 17.16 -7.68
CA ILE A 13 -20.77 18.18 -8.29
C ILE A 13 -19.30 17.79 -8.22
N LYS A 14 -18.52 18.24 -9.20
CA LYS A 14 -17.06 18.10 -9.25
C LYS A 14 -16.43 19.21 -8.41
N LEU A 15 -15.66 18.82 -7.40
CA LEU A 15 -14.82 19.74 -6.66
C LEU A 15 -13.46 19.90 -7.35
N THR A 16 -12.88 21.10 -7.27
CA THR A 16 -11.56 21.44 -7.82
C THR A 16 -10.68 22.08 -6.75
N GLY A 17 -9.39 22.21 -7.03
CA GLY A 17 -8.42 22.84 -6.12
C GLY A 17 -7.69 21.84 -5.21
N GLU A 18 -6.76 22.38 -4.42
CA GLU A 18 -5.78 21.58 -3.69
C GLU A 18 -6.41 20.72 -2.57
N LYS A 19 -7.46 21.20 -1.88
CA LYS A 19 -8.18 20.42 -0.87
C LYS A 19 -8.88 19.19 -1.47
N SER A 20 -9.59 19.37 -2.58
CA SER A 20 -10.22 18.27 -3.32
C SER A 20 -9.20 17.25 -3.83
N LYS A 21 -8.08 17.72 -4.42
CA LYS A 21 -6.98 16.85 -4.87
C LYS A 21 -6.36 16.07 -3.71
N ARG A 22 -6.12 16.74 -2.58
CA ARG A 22 -5.58 16.10 -1.37
C ARG A 22 -6.55 15.06 -0.82
N LEU A 23 -7.84 15.34 -0.79
CA LEU A 23 -8.87 14.40 -0.36
C LEU A 23 -8.87 13.14 -1.24
N SER A 24 -8.82 13.31 -2.57
CA SER A 24 -8.70 12.20 -3.52
C SER A 24 -7.45 11.35 -3.26
N HIS A 25 -6.29 11.97 -3.00
CA HIS A 25 -5.08 11.24 -2.64
C HIS A 25 -5.24 10.44 -1.34
N LEU A 26 -5.88 11.01 -0.31
CA LEU A 26 -6.16 10.32 0.96
C LEU A 26 -7.13 9.14 0.77
N SER A 27 -8.17 9.27 -0.07
CA SER A 27 -9.05 8.14 -0.41
C SER A 27 -8.28 6.95 -0.99
N LEU A 28 -7.28 7.22 -1.85
CA LEU A 28 -6.46 6.16 -2.44
C LEU A 28 -5.55 5.49 -1.41
N HIS A 29 -4.99 6.26 -0.47
CA HIS A 29 -4.22 5.69 0.63
C HIS A 29 -5.11 4.84 1.54
N LYS A 30 -6.33 5.31 1.84
CA LYS A 30 -7.33 4.53 2.60
C LYS A 30 -7.65 3.20 1.92
N MET A 31 -7.86 3.20 0.61
CA MET A 31 -8.09 1.98 -0.16
C MET A 31 -6.90 1.01 -0.08
N ASP A 32 -5.67 1.49 -0.24
CA ASP A 32 -4.49 0.63 -0.12
C ASP A 32 -4.31 0.07 1.31
N LEU A 33 -4.61 0.85 2.34
CA LEU A 33 -4.55 0.40 3.74
C LEU A 33 -5.64 -0.63 4.05
N LEU A 34 -6.84 -0.49 3.48
CA LEU A 34 -7.91 -1.50 3.59
C LEU A 34 -7.51 -2.81 2.92
N PHE A 35 -6.85 -2.75 1.77
CA PHE A 35 -6.27 -3.94 1.14
C PHE A 35 -5.18 -4.55 2.03
N ALA A 36 -4.27 -3.74 2.58
CA ALA A 36 -3.23 -4.22 3.47
C ALA A 36 -3.82 -4.95 4.70
N GLU A 37 -4.85 -4.38 5.32
CA GLU A 37 -5.57 -5.00 6.43
C GLU A 37 -6.30 -6.29 6.01
N SER A 38 -6.92 -6.31 4.83
CA SER A 38 -7.63 -7.49 4.31
C SER A 38 -6.66 -8.67 4.09
N TYR A 39 -5.51 -8.43 3.46
CA TYR A 39 -4.47 -9.45 3.30
C TYR A 39 -3.91 -9.90 4.65
N PHE A 40 -3.65 -8.96 5.55
CA PHE A 40 -3.16 -9.26 6.89
C PHE A 40 -4.12 -10.18 7.66
N ASN A 41 -5.42 -9.86 7.65
CA ASN A 41 -6.44 -10.70 8.29
C ASN A 41 -6.55 -12.07 7.60
N ALA A 42 -6.46 -12.13 6.26
CA ALA A 42 -6.51 -13.37 5.52
C ALA A 42 -5.37 -14.35 5.87
N VAL A 43 -4.18 -13.84 6.26
CA VAL A 43 -3.07 -14.68 6.77
C VAL A 43 -3.53 -15.53 7.97
N THR A 44 -4.37 -14.98 8.85
CA THR A 44 -4.84 -15.71 10.05
C THR A 44 -5.97 -16.69 9.79
N TYR A 45 -6.71 -16.51 8.69
CA TYR A 45 -7.89 -17.34 8.38
C TYR A 45 -7.63 -18.37 7.28
N SER A 46 -6.46 -18.36 6.63
CA SER A 46 -6.09 -19.38 5.66
C SER A 46 -5.94 -20.73 6.37
N TYR A 47 -6.98 -21.56 6.24
CA TYR A 47 -7.17 -22.84 6.92
C TYR A 47 -6.30 -23.99 6.38
N GLU A 48 -5.45 -23.74 5.39
CA GLU A 48 -4.59 -24.74 4.79
C GLU A 48 -3.12 -24.41 5.06
N ASP A 49 -2.35 -25.45 5.40
CA ASP A 49 -0.90 -25.51 5.64
C ASP A 49 -0.04 -25.09 4.41
N SER A 50 -0.58 -24.28 3.51
CA SER A 50 0.17 -23.71 2.40
C SER A 50 0.91 -22.47 2.88
N GLY A 51 2.09 -22.68 3.45
CA GLY A 51 3.01 -21.59 3.81
C GLY A 51 3.27 -20.62 2.66
N LEU A 52 3.10 -21.07 1.41
CA LEU A 52 3.14 -20.24 0.21
C LEU A 52 2.00 -19.20 0.17
N ILE A 53 0.76 -19.60 0.48
CA ILE A 53 -0.39 -18.68 0.51
C ILE A 53 -0.20 -17.66 1.63
N GLN A 54 0.16 -18.10 2.83
CA GLN A 54 0.41 -17.21 3.96
C GLN A 54 1.53 -16.19 3.66
N GLU A 55 2.64 -16.65 3.07
CA GLU A 55 3.73 -15.78 2.66
C GLU A 55 3.30 -14.79 1.56
N SER A 56 2.48 -15.23 0.59
CA SER A 56 1.96 -14.35 -0.47
C SER A 56 1.05 -13.24 0.08
N LEU A 57 0.18 -13.58 1.03
CA LEU A 57 -0.72 -12.64 1.71
C LEU A 57 0.09 -11.67 2.60
N TRP A 58 1.08 -12.19 3.32
CA TRP A 58 2.00 -11.40 4.14
C TRP A 58 2.78 -10.37 3.31
N ARG A 59 3.42 -10.81 2.22
CA ARG A 59 4.14 -9.93 1.29
C ARG A 59 3.19 -8.90 0.68
N SER A 60 1.98 -9.30 0.31
CA SER A 60 0.96 -8.39 -0.23
C SER A 60 0.57 -7.30 0.77
N ALA A 61 0.33 -7.66 2.04
CA ALA A 61 0.01 -6.69 3.08
C ALA A 61 1.11 -5.63 3.23
N ILE A 62 2.38 -6.05 3.24
CA ILE A 62 3.54 -5.15 3.33
C ILE A 62 3.63 -4.25 2.09
N ILE A 63 3.44 -4.80 0.89
CA ILE A 63 3.49 -4.02 -0.37
C ILE A 63 2.44 -2.92 -0.35
N PHE A 64 1.17 -3.24 -0.05
CA PHE A 64 0.08 -2.26 -0.03
C PHE A 64 0.27 -1.20 1.06
N TYR A 65 0.75 -1.59 2.25
CA TYR A 65 1.12 -0.65 3.29
C TYR A 65 2.24 0.30 2.85
N ILE A 66 3.39 -0.22 2.38
CA ILE A 66 4.54 0.60 1.98
C ILE A 66 4.26 1.46 0.74
N LYS A 67 3.37 1.01 -0.16
CA LYS A 67 2.91 1.78 -1.33
C LYS A 67 2.30 3.14 -0.94
N CYS A 68 1.75 3.29 0.27
CA CYS A 68 1.25 4.57 0.77
C CYS A 68 2.36 5.61 0.99
N PHE A 69 3.59 5.15 1.22
CA PHE A 69 4.77 6.00 1.50
C PHE A 69 5.72 6.10 0.30
N GLY A 70 5.44 5.36 -0.78
CA GLY A 70 6.22 5.40 -2.01
C GLY A 70 5.89 6.60 -2.90
N ASN A 71 6.88 7.05 -3.66
CA ASN A 71 6.68 8.09 -4.67
C ASN A 71 5.84 7.53 -5.82
N SER A 72 4.87 8.32 -6.28
CA SER A 72 4.11 8.02 -7.51
C SER A 72 3.88 9.32 -8.29
N LYS A 73 3.75 9.22 -9.61
CA LYS A 73 3.38 10.38 -10.44
C LYS A 73 1.91 10.80 -10.24
N SER A 74 1.07 9.91 -9.72
CA SER A 74 -0.38 10.09 -9.62
C SER A 74 -0.88 10.58 -8.27
N ARG A 75 -0.10 10.42 -7.19
CA ARG A 75 -0.40 10.93 -5.84
C ARG A 75 0.88 11.16 -5.02
N GLY A 76 0.83 12.13 -4.12
CA GLY A 76 1.91 12.40 -3.17
C GLY A 76 2.03 11.32 -2.07
N PRO A 77 3.26 10.98 -1.63
CA PRO A 77 3.47 10.00 -0.57
C PRO A 77 2.97 10.50 0.79
N LEU A 78 2.60 9.56 1.67
CA LEU A 78 2.50 9.84 3.10
C LEU A 78 3.90 10.05 3.70
N SER A 79 4.02 10.91 4.71
CA SER A 79 5.26 11.07 5.47
C SER A 79 5.19 10.25 6.76
N ALA A 80 6.05 9.23 6.85
CA ALA A 80 6.19 8.42 8.05
C ALA A 80 6.68 9.27 9.23
N GLU A 81 7.54 10.26 8.98
CA GLU A 81 8.05 11.21 9.97
C GLU A 81 6.94 12.07 10.55
N ARG A 82 5.95 12.46 9.73
CA ARG A 82 4.76 13.19 10.20
C ARG A 82 3.82 12.28 10.99
N ILE A 83 3.53 11.09 10.47
CA ILE A 83 2.58 10.14 11.08
C ILE A 83 3.10 9.61 12.41
N TYR A 84 4.38 9.26 12.50
CA TYR A 84 5.01 8.65 13.67
C TYR A 84 5.88 9.61 14.47
N ARG A 85 5.69 10.93 14.32
CA ARG A 85 6.50 11.96 14.98
C ARG A 85 6.69 11.71 16.48
N ASN A 86 5.62 11.29 17.15
CA ASN A 86 5.58 11.06 18.59
C ASN A 86 5.71 9.57 18.96
N ASN A 87 6.09 8.72 18.00
CA ASN A 87 6.27 7.28 18.21
C ASN A 87 7.56 6.79 17.51
N PRO A 88 8.74 7.08 18.07
CA PRO A 88 10.02 6.67 17.49
C PRO A 88 10.17 5.15 17.25
N PRO A 89 9.66 4.26 18.14
CA PRO A 89 9.64 2.83 17.86
C PRO A 89 8.86 2.50 16.58
N ALA A 90 7.64 3.03 16.40
CA ALA A 90 6.87 2.80 15.17
C ALA A 90 7.59 3.33 13.92
N LEU A 91 8.27 4.48 14.00
CA LEU A 91 9.06 5.00 12.90
C LEU A 91 10.21 4.06 12.53
N LYS A 92 10.88 3.47 13.52
CA LYS A 92 11.93 2.47 13.29
C LYS A 92 11.36 1.22 12.62
N THR A 93 10.28 0.67 13.16
CA THR A 93 9.58 -0.49 12.60
C THR A 93 9.10 -0.24 11.16
N HIS A 94 8.56 0.96 10.88
CA HIS A 94 8.21 1.37 9.51
C HIS A 94 9.42 1.29 8.58
N LYS A 95 10.58 1.82 9.00
CA LYS A 95 11.82 1.77 8.21
C LYS A 95 12.25 0.32 7.97
N GLU A 96 12.10 -0.57 8.95
CA GLU A 96 12.40 -2.00 8.79
C GLU A 96 11.51 -2.64 7.71
N PHE A 97 10.19 -2.42 7.74
CA PHE A 97 9.28 -2.91 6.68
C PHE A 97 9.55 -2.31 5.31
N LYS A 98 9.93 -1.04 5.26
CA LYS A 98 10.35 -0.40 4.00
C LYS A 98 11.60 -1.10 3.43
N HIS A 99 12.58 -1.41 4.29
CA HIS A 99 13.77 -2.15 3.88
C HIS A 99 13.46 -3.59 3.47
N LEU A 100 12.55 -4.28 4.15
CA LEU A 100 12.09 -5.61 3.73
C LEU A 100 11.45 -5.56 2.34
N ARG A 101 10.56 -4.60 2.10
CA ARG A 101 9.93 -4.45 0.78
C ARG A 101 10.96 -4.12 -0.30
N ASP A 102 11.79 -3.10 -0.08
CA ASP A 102 12.75 -2.62 -1.08
C ASP A 102 13.87 -3.62 -1.35
N LYS A 103 14.47 -4.22 -0.31
CA LYS A 103 15.74 -4.97 -0.41
C LYS A 103 15.65 -6.46 -0.19
N HIS A 104 14.45 -6.99 0.09
CA HIS A 104 14.28 -8.43 0.31
C HIS A 104 13.21 -9.02 -0.62
N PHE A 105 12.05 -8.39 -0.73
CA PHE A 105 10.96 -8.94 -1.55
C PHE A 105 11.03 -8.57 -3.03
N ILE A 106 11.67 -7.45 -3.36
CA ILE A 106 11.76 -6.94 -4.74
C ILE A 106 13.18 -7.01 -5.30
N HIS A 107 14.19 -6.97 -4.44
CA HIS A 107 15.60 -7.06 -4.81
C HIS A 107 16.29 -8.06 -3.87
N ASP A 108 17.07 -9.02 -4.38
CA ASP A 108 17.84 -10.00 -3.57
C ASP A 108 19.12 -9.35 -2.99
N GLU A 109 18.98 -8.18 -2.35
CA GLU A 109 20.13 -7.32 -2.01
C GLU A 109 20.64 -7.50 -0.57
N ASN A 110 19.85 -8.08 0.33
CA ASN A 110 20.19 -8.17 1.73
C ASN A 110 20.40 -9.62 2.21
N SER A 111 21.03 -9.76 3.38
CA SER A 111 21.39 -11.06 3.97
C SER A 111 20.21 -11.95 4.36
N PHE A 112 18.97 -11.50 4.15
CA PHE A 112 17.76 -12.30 4.35
C PHE A 112 17.52 -13.27 3.17
N SER A 113 18.23 -13.12 2.05
CA SER A 113 18.39 -14.14 1.02
C SER A 113 19.89 -14.41 0.86
N GLN A 114 20.30 -15.68 0.96
CA GLN A 114 21.69 -16.08 0.74
C GLN A 114 21.72 -17.22 -0.25
N SER A 115 22.61 -17.13 -1.25
CA SER A 115 22.88 -18.24 -2.16
C SER A 115 24.35 -18.62 -2.06
N HIS A 116 24.61 -19.89 -1.78
CA HIS A 116 25.96 -20.44 -1.70
C HIS A 116 26.14 -21.49 -2.79
N THR A 117 27.26 -21.41 -3.50
CA THR A 117 27.65 -22.44 -4.46
C THR A 117 28.80 -23.25 -3.89
N GLY A 118 28.64 -24.57 -3.86
CA GLY A 118 29.61 -25.52 -3.35
C GLY A 118 29.92 -26.61 -4.36
N ALA A 119 31.13 -27.16 -4.30
CA ALA A 119 31.50 -28.34 -5.05
C ALA A 119 31.47 -29.56 -4.12
N ILE A 120 30.73 -30.59 -4.51
CA ILE A 120 30.76 -31.90 -3.85
C ILE A 120 32.01 -32.62 -4.32
N ILE A 121 32.91 -32.96 -3.41
CA ILE A 121 34.15 -33.68 -3.72
C ILE A 121 33.83 -35.17 -3.87
N ALA A 122 34.33 -35.78 -4.94
CA ALA A 122 34.16 -37.20 -5.23
C ALA A 122 35.03 -38.07 -4.29
N SER A 123 34.62 -39.33 -4.07
CA SER A 123 35.46 -40.29 -3.33
C SER A 123 36.82 -40.46 -4.01
N LYS A 124 37.86 -40.78 -3.23
CA LYS A 124 39.23 -41.00 -3.72
C LYS A 124 39.35 -42.13 -4.74
N ASP A 125 38.38 -43.04 -4.77
CA ASP A 125 38.36 -44.21 -5.65
C ASP A 125 37.82 -43.90 -7.06
N LYS A 126 37.31 -42.68 -7.29
CA LYS A 126 36.75 -42.27 -8.58
C LYS A 126 37.82 -41.61 -9.47
N PRO A 127 37.70 -41.72 -10.80
CA PRO A 127 38.67 -41.13 -11.73
C PRO A 127 38.58 -39.60 -11.85
N TYR A 128 37.70 -38.94 -11.09
CA TYR A 128 37.48 -37.50 -11.10
C TYR A 128 37.34 -36.96 -9.67
N LYS A 129 37.68 -35.68 -9.46
CA LYS A 129 37.76 -35.06 -8.13
C LYS A 129 36.47 -34.39 -7.64
N ILE A 130 35.62 -33.94 -8.57
CA ILE A 130 34.39 -33.20 -8.26
C ILE A 130 33.21 -34.01 -8.76
N GLU A 131 32.27 -34.30 -7.87
CA GLU A 131 31.06 -35.05 -8.17
C GLU A 131 30.01 -34.16 -8.82
N LYS A 132 29.76 -32.98 -8.23
CA LYS A 132 28.74 -32.05 -8.69
C LYS A 132 28.98 -30.66 -8.13
N ILE A 133 28.60 -29.64 -8.88
CA ILE A 133 28.40 -28.29 -8.34
C ILE A 133 26.95 -28.16 -7.88
N ILE A 134 26.76 -27.77 -6.62
CA ILE A 134 25.44 -27.49 -6.05
C ILE A 134 25.34 -26.01 -5.71
N SER A 135 24.14 -25.46 -5.82
CA SER A 135 23.81 -24.15 -5.31
C SER A 135 22.64 -24.29 -4.35
N THR A 136 22.76 -23.71 -3.17
CA THR A 136 21.71 -23.70 -2.14
C THR A 136 21.34 -22.27 -1.82
N SER A 137 20.03 -22.01 -1.76
CA SER A 137 19.50 -20.71 -1.35
C SER A 137 18.72 -20.83 -0.06
N THR A 138 18.87 -19.86 0.84
CA THR A 138 18.16 -19.79 2.11
C THR A 138 17.51 -18.41 2.26
N GLU A 139 16.24 -18.39 2.64
CA GLU A 139 15.48 -17.17 2.93
C GLU A 139 15.11 -17.11 4.42
N ALA A 140 15.21 -15.93 5.03
CA ALA A 140 14.81 -15.71 6.42
C ALA A 140 13.28 -15.58 6.54
N VAL A 141 12.69 -16.26 7.53
CA VAL A 141 11.25 -16.24 7.79
C VAL A 141 10.85 -14.90 8.42
N THR A 142 10.14 -14.07 7.66
CA THR A 142 9.66 -12.75 8.12
C THR A 142 8.23 -12.81 8.68
N LEU A 143 7.46 -13.84 8.33
CA LEU A 143 6.18 -14.13 8.93
C LEU A 143 6.38 -14.81 10.30
N ASN A 144 6.49 -13.99 11.35
CA ASN A 144 6.50 -14.44 12.74
C ASN A 144 5.70 -13.48 13.63
N ASN A 145 5.35 -13.91 14.85
CA ASN A 145 4.47 -13.16 15.76
C ASN A 145 4.93 -11.71 16.03
N GLY A 146 6.24 -11.47 16.07
CA GLY A 146 6.80 -10.14 16.30
C GLY A 146 6.55 -9.20 15.12
N PHE A 147 6.94 -9.62 13.91
CA PHE A 147 6.68 -8.84 12.70
C PHE A 147 5.19 -8.69 12.41
N TYR A 148 4.41 -9.75 12.63
CA TYR A 148 2.97 -9.74 12.41
C TYR A 148 2.27 -8.64 13.25
N ASN A 149 2.49 -8.62 14.57
CA ASN A 149 1.89 -7.60 15.44
C ASN A 149 2.35 -6.18 15.10
N ASN A 150 3.63 -6.04 14.76
CA ASN A 150 4.21 -4.76 14.36
C ASN A 150 3.55 -4.19 13.10
N LEU A 151 3.32 -5.01 12.06
CA LEU A 151 2.65 -4.55 10.85
C LEU A 151 1.22 -4.11 11.14
N ARG A 152 0.48 -4.86 11.96
CA ARG A 152 -0.90 -4.51 12.37
C ARG A 152 -0.96 -3.13 13.01
N LEU A 153 -0.08 -2.87 13.97
CA LEU A 153 -0.04 -1.59 14.68
C LEU A 153 0.28 -0.44 13.72
N LEU A 154 1.19 -0.66 12.76
CA LEU A 154 1.51 0.35 11.76
C LEU A 154 0.35 0.62 10.81
N ILE A 155 -0.32 -0.41 10.29
CA ILE A 155 -1.50 -0.27 9.41
C ILE A 155 -2.61 0.51 10.14
N ASN A 156 -2.95 0.10 11.36
CA ASN A 156 -4.02 0.73 12.14
C ASN A 156 -3.70 2.19 12.47
N HIS A 157 -2.47 2.48 12.88
CA HIS A 157 -2.05 3.84 13.20
C HIS A 157 -2.06 4.75 11.97
N THR A 158 -1.58 4.26 10.82
CA THR A 158 -1.64 5.00 9.55
C THR A 158 -3.08 5.19 9.08
N MET A 159 -3.92 4.16 9.16
CA MET A 159 -5.33 4.25 8.81
C MET A 159 -6.06 5.31 9.63
N ASN A 160 -5.84 5.32 10.95
CA ASN A 160 -6.41 6.31 11.85
C ASN A 160 -5.97 7.73 11.47
N TRP A 161 -4.67 7.94 11.22
CA TRP A 161 -4.15 9.23 10.79
C TRP A 161 -4.77 9.70 9.46
N VAL A 162 -4.88 8.79 8.47
CA VAL A 162 -5.49 9.08 7.16
C VAL A 162 -6.97 9.44 7.32
N ASN A 163 -7.72 8.74 8.17
CA ASN A 163 -9.13 9.04 8.44
C ASN A 163 -9.31 10.42 9.07
N ILE A 164 -8.48 10.78 10.06
CA ILE A 164 -8.53 12.11 10.69
C ILE A 164 -8.26 13.22 9.66
N GLU A 165 -7.20 13.08 8.84
CA GLU A 165 -6.89 14.08 7.81
C GLU A 165 -7.96 14.15 6.72
N TYR A 166 -8.57 13.01 6.38
CA TYR A 166 -9.67 12.93 5.44
C TYR A 166 -10.90 13.69 5.97
N GLU A 167 -11.32 13.40 7.20
CA GLU A 167 -12.46 14.05 7.86
C GLU A 167 -12.24 15.55 8.02
N ASN A 168 -11.03 15.97 8.41
CA ASN A 168 -10.69 17.40 8.51
C ASN A 168 -10.89 18.12 7.18
N ILE A 169 -10.41 17.54 6.07
CA ILE A 169 -10.57 18.16 4.74
C ILE A 169 -12.03 18.13 4.28
N CYS A 170 -12.77 17.05 4.57
CA CYS A 170 -14.22 17.01 4.31
C CYS A 170 -14.94 18.14 5.05
N ASN A 171 -14.70 18.31 6.36
CA ASN A 171 -15.33 19.35 7.16
C ASN A 171 -14.99 20.75 6.63
N ASP A 172 -13.72 20.98 6.29
CA ASP A 172 -13.27 22.23 5.68
C ASP A 172 -13.99 22.53 4.36
N LEU A 173 -14.06 21.55 3.45
CA LEU A 173 -14.73 21.70 2.16
C LEU A 173 -16.24 21.93 2.35
N THR A 174 -16.87 21.25 3.31
CA THR A 174 -18.27 21.48 3.64
C THR A 174 -18.48 22.92 4.12
N ILE A 175 -17.66 23.42 5.05
CA ILE A 175 -17.73 24.81 5.53
C ILE A 175 -17.54 25.81 4.38
N GLU A 176 -16.68 25.51 3.42
CA GLU A 176 -16.48 26.36 2.23
C GLU A 176 -17.70 26.35 1.31
N LEU A 177 -18.26 25.18 1.00
CA LEU A 177 -19.39 25.02 0.09
C LEU A 177 -20.70 25.57 0.66
N GLU A 178 -20.93 25.44 1.97
CA GLU A 178 -22.11 25.98 2.66
C GLU A 178 -22.16 27.52 2.67
N LYS A 179 -21.06 28.20 2.30
CA LYS A 179 -21.06 29.66 2.11
C LYS A 179 -21.63 30.07 0.75
N GLU A 180 -21.71 29.16 -0.20
CA GLU A 180 -22.27 29.44 -1.52
C GLU A 180 -23.78 29.30 -1.54
N SER A 181 -24.45 30.07 -2.41
CA SER A 181 -25.89 29.90 -2.60
C SER A 181 -26.19 28.57 -3.29
N TYR A 182 -27.38 28.03 -3.03
CA TYR A 182 -27.84 26.79 -3.65
C TYR A 182 -27.80 26.87 -5.20
N GLU A 183 -28.20 28.00 -5.77
CA GLU A 183 -28.19 28.23 -7.22
C GLU A 183 -26.76 28.29 -7.79
N SER A 184 -25.78 28.72 -6.99
CA SER A 184 -24.37 28.70 -7.37
C SER A 184 -23.85 27.26 -7.41
N LEU A 185 -24.12 26.48 -6.35
CA LEU A 185 -23.72 25.07 -6.27
C LEU A 185 -24.29 24.23 -7.43
N LEU A 186 -25.53 24.50 -7.87
CA LEU A 186 -26.13 23.81 -9.02
C LEU A 186 -25.42 24.08 -10.36
N LYS A 187 -24.64 25.16 -10.47
CA LYS A 187 -23.88 25.50 -11.68
C LYS A 187 -22.50 24.84 -11.73
N TYR A 188 -22.06 24.20 -10.65
CA TYR A 188 -20.80 23.47 -10.68
C TYR A 188 -20.86 22.31 -11.70
N PRO A 189 -19.74 22.00 -12.38
CA PRO A 189 -19.69 20.87 -13.29
C PRO A 189 -20.06 19.57 -12.57
N GLU A 190 -20.78 18.67 -13.24
CA GLU A 190 -21.02 17.33 -12.69
C GLU A 190 -19.73 16.49 -12.70
N ILE A 191 -19.63 15.54 -11.77
CA ILE A 191 -18.52 14.59 -11.78
C ILE A 191 -18.65 13.66 -13.01
N GLN A 192 -17.58 13.56 -13.79
CA GLN A 192 -17.50 12.61 -14.90
C GLN A 192 -16.58 11.45 -14.50
N ILE A 193 -17.15 10.25 -14.40
CA ILE A 193 -16.39 9.03 -14.19
C ILE A 193 -16.22 8.36 -15.56
N ARG A 194 -14.97 8.23 -16.01
CA ARG A 194 -14.63 7.48 -17.21
C ARG A 194 -13.98 6.16 -16.79
N ALA A 195 -14.50 5.06 -17.29
CA ALA A 195 -13.85 3.76 -17.11
C ALA A 195 -12.49 3.80 -17.83
N PRO A 196 -11.40 3.33 -17.20
CA PRO A 196 -10.11 3.22 -17.88
C PRO A 196 -10.19 2.18 -19.01
N SER A 197 -9.47 2.42 -20.10
CA SER A 197 -9.24 1.45 -21.18
C SER A 197 -7.79 1.00 -21.21
N ILE A 198 -7.49 -0.07 -21.96
CA ILE A 198 -6.12 -0.57 -22.18
C ILE A 198 -5.20 0.56 -22.68
N ASP A 199 -5.69 1.43 -23.56
CA ASP A 199 -4.91 2.53 -24.13
C ASP A 199 -4.52 3.61 -23.10
N THR A 200 -5.23 3.67 -21.96
CA THR A 200 -4.97 4.64 -20.90
C THR A 200 -4.09 4.10 -19.76
N ILE A 201 -3.62 2.83 -19.85
CA ILE A 201 -2.89 2.17 -18.76
C ILE A 201 -1.55 2.85 -18.42
N SER A 202 -0.89 3.45 -19.41
CA SER A 202 0.38 4.17 -19.25
C SER A 202 0.20 5.65 -18.90
N GLN A 203 -1.03 6.16 -18.97
CA GLN A 203 -1.33 7.56 -18.69
C GLN A 203 -1.55 7.77 -17.20
N THR A 204 -1.15 8.93 -16.69
CA THR A 204 -1.46 9.31 -15.32
C THR A 204 -2.84 9.94 -15.25
N ARG A 205 -3.48 9.92 -14.08
CA ARG A 205 -4.78 10.58 -13.89
C ARG A 205 -4.71 12.10 -14.11
N ALA A 206 -3.53 12.70 -13.93
CA ALA A 206 -3.33 14.11 -14.25
C ALA A 206 -3.51 14.38 -15.75
N ASP A 207 -3.13 13.43 -16.60
CA ASP A 207 -3.22 13.54 -18.07
C ASP A 207 -4.67 13.39 -18.59
N ASN A 208 -5.59 12.86 -17.76
CA ASN A 208 -7.00 12.66 -18.09
C ASN A 208 -7.92 13.81 -17.62
N HIS A 209 -7.34 14.86 -17.05
CA HIS A 209 -8.07 16.02 -16.51
C HIS A 209 -7.76 17.35 -17.22
N SER A 210 -6.94 17.32 -18.28
CA SER A 210 -6.69 18.42 -19.21
C SER A 210 -7.76 18.54 -20.29
#